data_AF-A0A813SGA4-F1
#
_entry.id   AF-A0A813SGA4-F1
#
_cell.length_a   1.000
_cell.length_b   1.000
_cell.length_c   1.000
_cell.angle_alpha   90.00
_cell.angle_beta   90.00
_cell.angle_gamma   90.00
#
_symmetry.space_group_name_H-M   'P 1'
#
loop_
_entity.id
_entity.type
_entity.pdbx_description
1 polymer ?
#
loop_
_entity_poly.entity_id
_entity_poly.type
_entity_poly.pdbx_seq_one_letter_code
_entity_poly.pdbx_strand_id
1 'polypeptide(L)'
;MCLPSLRILKIRFINLSIYQTVLSLCPNLYYFQLSIFTSEEFLSSIPIHDNLKQLVIHVGDVIWPWNDNLFNKYLSCIPNLEQLNIHRLFYISRITESFFNYDWFASIISTHLPTLHRFHFYLRCFPPKNLTEYDTEKILNQIKSNFIKSHHDQYQSRLITQHS
;
A
#
# COMPACT_ATOMS: atom_id res chain seq x y z
N MET A 1 -21.16 3.38 18.98
CA MET A 1 -21.38 4.84 18.91
C MET A 1 -20.80 5.32 17.58
N CYS A 2 -21.61 5.86 16.68
CA CYS A 2 -21.17 6.38 15.38
C CYS A 2 -20.54 7.77 15.55
N LEU A 3 -19.48 8.08 14.81
CA LEU A 3 -18.74 9.35 14.83
C LEU A 3 -18.89 10.06 13.47
N PRO A 4 -20.09 10.56 13.11
CA PRO A 4 -20.37 11.08 11.77
C PRO A 4 -19.62 12.38 11.45
N SER A 5 -19.07 13.08 12.45
CA SER A 5 -18.27 14.29 12.24
C SER A 5 -16.81 14.00 11.91
N LEU A 6 -16.32 12.78 12.16
CA LEU A 6 -14.91 12.44 11.95
C LEU A 6 -14.61 12.27 10.46
N ARG A 7 -13.82 13.21 9.90
CA ARG A 7 -13.41 13.20 8.49
C ARG A 7 -11.96 12.79 8.27
N ILE A 8 -11.13 12.92 9.30
CA ILE A 8 -9.69 12.64 9.22
C ILE A 8 -9.33 11.77 10.42
N LEU A 9 -8.76 10.60 10.16
CA LEU A 9 -8.22 9.75 11.20
C LEU A 9 -6.78 9.38 10.88
N LYS A 10 -5.92 9.52 11.90
CA LYS A 10 -4.55 9.02 11.87
C LYS A 10 -4.38 8.11 13.06
N ILE A 11 -4.25 6.83 12.79
CA ILE A 11 -3.96 5.82 13.80
C ILE A 11 -2.68 5.12 13.38
N ARG A 12 -1.98 4.49 14.32
CA ARG A 12 -0.81 3.69 13.98
C ARG A 12 -1.25 2.25 13.75
N PHE A 13 -0.64 1.33 14.47
CA PHE A 13 -0.77 -0.09 14.27
C PHE A 13 -2.22 -0.55 14.46
N ILE A 14 -2.83 -1.03 13.39
CA ILE A 14 -4.15 -1.63 13.39
C ILE A 14 -4.14 -2.93 12.58
N ASN A 15 -5.00 -3.86 12.97
CA ASN A 15 -5.32 -5.03 12.17
C ASN A 15 -6.57 -4.75 11.30
N LEU A 16 -6.95 -5.75 10.50
CA LEU A 16 -8.08 -5.64 9.59
C LEU A 16 -9.40 -5.43 10.35
N SER A 17 -9.56 -6.03 11.53
CA SER A 17 -10.76 -5.88 12.35
C SER A 17 -10.95 -4.43 12.84
N ILE A 18 -9.88 -3.79 13.31
CA ILE A 18 -9.92 -2.37 13.72
C ILE A 18 -10.20 -1.48 12.50
N TYR A 19 -9.60 -1.78 11.35
CA TYR A 19 -9.86 -1.06 10.11
C TYR A 19 -11.35 -1.11 9.71
N GLN A 20 -11.96 -2.30 9.71
CA GLN A 20 -13.39 -2.48 9.45
C GLN A 20 -14.25 -1.70 10.46
N THR A 21 -13.89 -1.76 11.73
CA THR A 21 -14.58 -1.05 12.81
C THR A 21 -14.51 0.46 12.61
N VAL A 22 -13.37 1.00 12.20
CA VAL A 22 -13.22 2.42 11.90
C VAL A 22 -14.15 2.83 10.76
N LEU A 23 -14.13 2.09 9.65
CA LEU A 23 -14.97 2.39 8.49
C LEU A 23 -16.47 2.34 8.85
N SER A 24 -16.90 1.35 9.64
CA SER A 24 -18.31 1.24 10.03
C SER A 24 -18.76 2.34 11.00
N LEU A 25 -17.88 2.80 11.90
CA LEU A 25 -18.20 3.83 12.89
C LEU A 25 -18.03 5.26 12.36
N CYS A 26 -17.28 5.46 11.27
CA CYS A 26 -16.91 6.78 10.77
C CYS A 26 -17.36 6.95 9.31
N PRO A 27 -18.66 6.99 9.00
CA PRO A 27 -19.17 6.95 7.63
C PRO A 27 -18.75 8.14 6.77
N ASN A 28 -18.33 9.27 7.37
CA ASN A 28 -17.86 10.46 6.67
C ASN A 28 -16.34 10.58 6.65
N LEU A 29 -15.61 9.50 6.97
CA LEU A 29 -14.16 9.47 6.96
C LEU A 29 -13.65 9.69 5.54
N TYR A 30 -12.95 10.80 5.33
CA TYR A 30 -12.43 11.23 4.04
C TYR A 30 -10.94 10.88 3.86
N TYR A 31 -10.16 11.03 4.95
CA TYR A 31 -8.74 10.71 5.00
C TYR A 31 -8.47 9.70 6.11
N PHE A 32 -7.75 8.63 5.78
CA PHE A 32 -7.32 7.64 6.76
C PHE A 32 -5.83 7.33 6.59
N GLN A 33 -5.08 7.46 7.67
CA GLN A 33 -3.69 7.01 7.75
C GLN A 33 -3.56 5.96 8.83
N LEU A 34 -2.88 4.86 8.50
CA LEU A 34 -2.75 3.70 9.35
C LEU A 34 -1.42 2.96 9.15
N SER A 35 -1.06 2.12 10.11
CA SER A 35 0.05 1.18 9.97
C SER A 35 -0.45 -0.25 10.11
N ILE A 36 0.02 -1.18 9.26
CA ILE A 36 -0.39 -2.58 9.30
C ILE A 36 0.81 -3.50 9.61
N PHE A 37 0.50 -4.59 10.33
CA PHE A 37 1.33 -5.77 10.46
C PHE A 37 0.57 -7.00 9.97
N THR A 38 1.31 -7.95 9.41
CA THR A 38 0.83 -9.22 8.88
C THR A 38 0.63 -10.21 10.01
N SER A 39 -0.61 -10.42 10.47
CA SER A 39 -0.83 -11.55 11.39
C SER A 39 -2.24 -12.12 11.48
N GLU A 40 -3.23 -11.71 10.68
CA GLU A 40 -4.59 -12.24 10.91
C GLU A 40 -5.39 -12.48 9.62
N GLU A 41 -5.79 -13.74 9.43
CA GLU A 41 -6.83 -14.16 8.52
C GLU A 41 -8.18 -14.11 9.23
N PHE A 42 -8.98 -13.07 8.95
CA PHE A 42 -10.42 -13.13 9.22
C PHE A 42 -11.20 -13.01 7.91
N LEU A 43 -12.35 -13.69 7.91
CA LEU A 43 -13.19 -14.03 6.76
C LEU A 43 -14.52 -13.25 6.69
N SER A 44 -14.72 -12.23 7.54
CA SER A 44 -15.96 -11.45 7.48
C SER A 44 -15.98 -10.54 6.24
N SER A 45 -17.15 -10.45 5.61
CA SER A 45 -17.40 -9.45 4.57
C SER A 45 -17.20 -8.05 5.13
N ILE A 46 -16.52 -7.20 4.37
CA ILE A 46 -16.25 -5.82 4.76
C ILE A 46 -17.33 -4.93 4.14
N PRO A 47 -18.06 -4.12 4.94
CA PRO A 47 -19.00 -3.17 4.37
C PRO A 47 -18.26 -2.17 3.49
N ILE A 48 -18.87 -1.82 2.35
CA ILE A 48 -18.36 -0.80 1.45
C ILE A 48 -18.39 0.56 2.15
N HIS A 49 -17.33 1.35 1.97
CA HIS A 49 -17.18 2.69 2.52
C HIS A 49 -16.94 3.71 1.40
N ASP A 50 -17.98 4.43 1.02
CA ASP A 50 -17.99 5.27 -0.18
C ASP A 50 -17.28 6.63 -0.04
N ASN A 51 -17.09 7.11 1.19
CA ASN A 51 -16.61 8.47 1.44
C ASN A 51 -15.08 8.59 1.62
N LEU A 52 -14.36 7.47 1.69
CA LEU A 52 -12.92 7.49 1.89
C LEU A 52 -12.22 7.81 0.58
N LYS A 53 -11.56 8.96 0.51
CA LYS A 53 -10.90 9.47 -0.70
C LYS A 53 -9.39 9.38 -0.65
N GLN A 54 -8.81 9.38 0.54
CA GLN A 54 -7.36 9.35 0.72
C GLN A 54 -6.96 8.31 1.77
N LEU A 55 -6.05 7.43 1.38
CA LEU A 55 -5.55 6.36 2.24
C LEU A 55 -4.02 6.35 2.25
N VAL A 56 -3.46 6.31 3.44
CA VAL A 56 -2.02 6.15 3.67
C VAL A 56 -1.77 4.89 4.50
N ILE A 57 -1.07 3.92 3.94
CA ILE A 57 -0.73 2.66 4.59
C ILE A 57 0.77 2.61 4.84
N HIS A 58 1.18 2.53 6.10
CA HIS A 58 2.55 2.18 6.47
C HIS A 58 2.64 0.69 6.76
N VAL A 59 3.47 -0.03 6.01
CA VAL A 59 3.69 -1.46 6.22
C VAL A 59 4.90 -1.63 7.11
N GLY A 60 4.67 -2.18 8.31
CA GLY A 60 5.74 -2.44 9.27
C GLY A 60 6.48 -3.74 9.02
N ASP A 61 5.93 -4.65 8.21
CA ASP A 61 6.52 -5.95 7.92
C ASP A 61 7.47 -5.92 6.70
N VAL A 62 8.49 -6.77 6.78
CA VAL A 62 9.58 -6.99 5.82
C VAL A 62 9.33 -8.19 4.90
N ILE A 63 8.23 -8.93 5.10
CA ILE A 63 7.81 -10.02 4.22
C ILE A 63 7.03 -9.42 3.04
N TRP A 64 7.75 -9.17 1.95
CA TRP A 64 7.23 -8.64 0.68
C TRP A 64 7.84 -9.47 -0.46
N PRO A 65 7.07 -9.90 -1.49
CA PRO A 65 5.70 -9.55 -1.85
C PRO A 65 4.55 -10.38 -1.28
N TRP A 66 4.78 -11.19 -0.25
CA TRP A 66 3.84 -12.25 0.14
C TRP A 66 2.59 -11.82 0.91
N ASN A 67 2.37 -10.52 1.13
CA ASN A 67 1.23 -10.00 1.91
C ASN A 67 0.20 -9.23 1.07
N ASP A 68 0.16 -9.46 -0.24
CA ASP A 68 -0.75 -8.78 -1.15
C ASP A 68 -2.22 -9.12 -0.94
N ASN A 69 -2.51 -10.35 -0.50
CA ASN A 69 -3.85 -10.77 -0.09
C ASN A 69 -4.42 -9.86 1.01
N LEU A 70 -3.55 -9.30 1.86
CA LEU A 70 -3.97 -8.34 2.88
C LEU A 70 -4.40 -7.02 2.23
N PHE A 71 -3.61 -6.50 1.28
CA PHE A 71 -3.96 -5.29 0.52
C PHE A 71 -5.27 -5.46 -0.24
N ASN A 72 -5.47 -6.63 -0.85
CA ASN A 72 -6.72 -6.97 -1.52
C ASN A 72 -7.93 -6.76 -0.59
N LYS A 73 -7.85 -7.22 0.66
CA LYS A 73 -8.92 -7.03 1.67
C LYS A 73 -9.10 -5.58 2.10
N TYR A 74 -8.02 -4.83 2.32
CA TYR A 74 -8.11 -3.42 2.70
C TYR A 74 -8.75 -2.57 1.60
N LEU A 75 -8.39 -2.83 0.34
CA LEU A 75 -8.79 -2.00 -0.80
C LEU A 75 -10.16 -2.38 -1.37
N SER A 76 -10.61 -3.63 -1.22
CA SER A 76 -11.89 -4.10 -1.79
C SER A 76 -13.14 -3.43 -1.21
N CYS A 77 -13.02 -2.70 -0.11
CA CYS A 77 -14.14 -2.05 0.56
C CYS A 77 -14.22 -0.53 0.35
N ILE A 78 -13.33 0.06 -0.45
CA ILE A 78 -13.20 1.51 -0.61
C ILE A 78 -13.08 1.89 -2.10
N PRO A 79 -14.09 1.57 -2.93
CA PRO A 79 -14.01 1.69 -4.39
C PRO A 79 -13.85 3.14 -4.89
N ASN A 80 -14.20 4.12 -4.05
CA ASN A 80 -14.19 5.54 -4.37
C ASN A 80 -12.90 6.26 -3.97
N LEU A 81 -11.82 5.50 -3.68
CA LEU A 81 -10.54 6.05 -3.27
C LEU A 81 -9.85 6.79 -4.44
N GLU A 82 -9.50 8.06 -4.22
CA GLU A 82 -8.88 8.93 -5.23
C GLU A 82 -7.34 8.98 -5.08
N GLN A 83 -6.83 8.77 -3.85
CA GLN A 83 -5.40 8.80 -3.56
C GLN A 83 -4.97 7.67 -2.63
N LEU A 84 -3.94 6.94 -3.06
CA LEU A 84 -3.33 5.87 -2.29
C LEU A 84 -1.83 6.13 -2.11
N ASN A 85 -1.37 6.16 -0.86
CA ASN A 85 0.05 6.18 -0.53
C ASN A 85 0.40 4.91 0.24
N ILE A 86 1.36 4.13 -0.25
CA ILE A 86 1.89 2.97 0.47
C ILE A 86 3.35 3.23 0.82
N HIS A 87 3.68 3.09 2.10
CA HIS A 87 5.05 3.18 2.60
C HIS A 87 5.54 1.80 3.00
N ARG A 88 6.64 1.36 2.41
CA ARG A 88 7.27 0.07 2.71
C ARG A 88 8.75 0.23 3.00
N LEU A 89 9.23 -0.66 3.87
CA LEU A 89 10.64 -0.93 4.10
C LEU A 89 11.04 -2.18 3.32
N PHE A 90 12.25 -2.19 2.77
CA PHE A 90 12.74 -3.32 1.99
C PHE A 90 14.25 -3.51 2.13
N TYR A 91 14.68 -4.77 2.21
CA TYR A 91 16.09 -5.13 2.25
C TYR A 91 16.50 -5.69 0.89
N ILE A 92 17.51 -5.08 0.26
CA ILE A 92 17.98 -5.48 -1.08
C ILE A 92 18.48 -6.93 -1.08
N SER A 93 19.03 -7.41 0.04
CA SER A 93 19.45 -8.80 0.20
C SER A 93 18.32 -9.83 0.06
N ARG A 94 17.05 -9.39 0.09
CA ARG A 94 15.86 -10.23 -0.11
C ARG A 94 15.30 -10.17 -1.53
N ILE A 95 15.95 -9.48 -2.46
CA ILE A 95 15.55 -9.49 -3.87
C ILE A 95 15.75 -10.90 -4.42
N THR A 96 14.66 -11.48 -4.90
CA THR A 96 14.64 -12.69 -5.72
C THR A 96 14.28 -12.31 -7.15
N GLU A 97 14.47 -13.21 -8.12
CA GLU A 97 14.03 -12.96 -9.50
C GLU A 97 12.52 -12.66 -9.59
N SER A 98 11.70 -13.34 -8.78
CA SER A 98 10.26 -13.11 -8.69
C SER A 98 9.89 -11.68 -8.26
N PHE A 99 10.77 -11.00 -7.53
CA PHE A 99 10.57 -9.60 -7.14
C PHE A 99 10.55 -8.67 -8.35
N PHE A 100 11.39 -8.92 -9.36
CA PHE A 100 11.41 -8.11 -10.57
C PHE A 100 10.17 -8.32 -11.44
N ASN A 101 9.53 -9.48 -11.33
CA ASN A 101 8.29 -9.82 -12.04
C ASN A 101 7.03 -9.49 -11.22
N TYR A 102 7.19 -8.85 -10.06
CA TYR A 102 6.08 -8.43 -9.22
C TYR A 102 5.19 -7.41 -9.93
N ASP A 103 3.87 -7.48 -9.72
CA ASP A 103 2.89 -6.62 -10.40
C ASP A 103 2.77 -5.22 -9.77
N TRP A 104 3.44 -4.98 -8.64
CA TRP A 104 3.42 -3.69 -7.94
C TRP A 104 2.02 -3.24 -7.51
N PHE A 105 1.15 -4.18 -7.11
CA PHE A 105 -0.27 -3.95 -6.79
C PHE A 105 -1.14 -3.54 -7.99
N ALA A 106 -0.61 -3.55 -9.22
CA ALA A 106 -1.36 -3.09 -10.38
C ALA A 106 -2.68 -3.85 -10.54
N SER A 107 -2.68 -5.17 -10.39
CA SER A 107 -3.90 -5.97 -10.51
C SER A 107 -4.90 -5.71 -9.38
N ILE A 108 -4.43 -5.51 -8.15
CA ILE A 108 -5.30 -5.19 -7.01
C ILE A 108 -5.94 -3.81 -7.21
N ILE A 109 -5.15 -2.82 -7.62
CA ILE A 109 -5.61 -1.46 -7.83
C ILE A 109 -6.62 -1.41 -8.98
N SER A 110 -6.32 -2.02 -10.13
CA SER A 110 -7.23 -2.03 -11.28
C SER A 110 -8.56 -2.72 -10.96
N THR A 111 -8.55 -3.71 -10.05
CA THR A 111 -9.74 -4.45 -9.66
C THR A 111 -10.65 -3.64 -8.73
N HIS A 112 -10.07 -2.95 -7.73
CA HIS A 112 -10.86 -2.39 -6.62
C HIS A 112 -10.99 -0.88 -6.65
N LEU A 113 -10.10 -0.16 -7.33
CA LEU A 113 -10.00 1.30 -7.20
C LEU A 113 -10.18 2.00 -8.56
N PRO A 114 -11.35 1.87 -9.22
CA PRO A 114 -11.61 2.46 -10.53
C PRO A 114 -11.56 4.00 -10.54
N THR A 115 -11.65 4.63 -9.38
CA THR A 115 -11.63 6.10 -9.21
C THR A 115 -10.26 6.65 -8.82
N LEU A 116 -9.23 5.79 -8.76
CA LEU A 116 -7.91 6.20 -8.32
C LEU A 116 -7.30 7.20 -9.30
N HIS A 117 -6.88 8.36 -8.81
CA HIS A 117 -6.18 9.36 -9.61
C HIS A 117 -4.69 9.38 -9.34
N ARG A 118 -4.29 9.07 -8.10
CA ARG A 118 -2.89 9.12 -7.66
C ARG A 118 -2.51 7.91 -6.84
N PHE A 119 -1.41 7.27 -7.24
CA PHE A 119 -0.77 6.20 -6.48
C PHE A 119 0.69 6.56 -6.23
N HIS A 120 1.07 6.68 -4.97
CA HIS A 120 2.48 6.82 -4.60
C HIS A 120 2.95 5.62 -3.79
N PHE A 121 4.05 5.04 -4.23
CA PHE A 121 4.73 3.97 -3.53
C PHE A 121 6.05 4.50 -2.99
N TYR A 122 6.17 4.58 -1.67
CA TYR A 122 7.37 5.01 -0.98
C TYR A 122 8.13 3.77 -0.53
N LEU A 123 9.29 3.57 -1.12
CA LEU A 123 10.13 2.41 -0.86
C LEU A 123 11.42 2.86 -0.20
N ARG A 124 11.58 2.53 1.08
CA ARG A 124 12.84 2.73 1.79
C ARG A 124 13.68 1.46 1.71
N CYS A 125 14.82 1.56 1.02
CA CYS A 125 15.69 0.43 0.73
C CYS A 125 16.89 0.40 1.67
N PHE A 126 17.19 -0.77 2.22
CA PHE A 126 18.36 -1.05 3.03
C PHE A 126 19.31 -1.98 2.26
N PRO A 127 20.42 -1.47 1.72
CA PRO A 127 21.43 -2.30 1.06
C PRO A 127 22.21 -3.14 2.09
N PRO A 128 22.68 -4.35 1.72
CA PRO A 128 23.64 -5.06 2.55
C PRO A 128 24.99 -4.33 2.54
N LYS A 129 25.78 -4.46 3.62
CA LYS A 129 27.09 -3.77 3.78
C LYS A 129 28.09 -4.03 2.64
N ASN A 130 27.93 -5.13 1.92
CA ASN A 130 28.86 -5.57 0.88
C ASN A 130 28.43 -5.14 -0.53
N LEU A 131 27.28 -4.47 -0.68
CA LEU A 131 26.84 -3.96 -1.98
C LEU A 131 27.50 -2.61 -2.25
N THR A 132 28.00 -2.41 -3.46
CA THR A 132 28.46 -1.08 -3.87
C THR A 132 27.27 -0.14 -4.07
N GLU A 133 27.52 1.17 -4.03
CA GLU A 133 26.52 2.18 -4.38
C GLU A 133 26.03 1.99 -5.83
N TYR A 134 26.94 1.65 -6.75
CA TYR A 134 26.62 1.38 -8.15
C TYR A 134 25.68 0.18 -8.32
N ASP A 135 25.94 -0.92 -7.61
CA ASP A 135 25.07 -2.11 -7.65
C ASP A 135 23.67 -1.79 -7.08
N THR A 136 23.64 -0.99 -6.01
CA THR A 136 22.41 -0.53 -5.38
C THR A 136 21.60 0.30 -6.38
N GLU A 137 22.23 1.27 -7.04
CA GLU A 137 21.59 2.13 -8.03
C GLU A 137 21.04 1.33 -9.23
N LYS A 138 21.82 0.38 -9.75
CA LYS A 138 21.40 -0.50 -10.85
C LYS A 138 20.12 -1.27 -10.49
N ILE A 139 20.07 -1.86 -9.30
CA ILE A 139 18.91 -2.58 -8.79
C ILE A 139 17.69 -1.65 -8.72
N LEU A 140 17.86 -0.45 -8.19
CA LEU A 140 16.75 0.50 -8.00
C LEU A 140 16.23 1.04 -9.33
N ASN A 141 17.10 1.23 -10.31
CA ASN A 141 16.71 1.62 -11.65
C ASN A 141 15.90 0.51 -12.32
N GLN A 142 16.28 -0.76 -12.12
CA GLN A 142 15.49 -1.90 -12.58
C GLN A 142 14.11 -1.95 -11.89
N ILE A 143 14.06 -1.73 -10.57
CA ILE A 143 12.82 -1.64 -9.81
C ILE A 143 11.91 -0.52 -10.34
N LYS A 144 12.45 0.69 -10.55
CA LYS A 144 11.71 1.82 -11.11
C LYS A 144 11.15 1.51 -12.49
N SER A 145 11.97 0.92 -13.36
CA SER A 145 11.53 0.48 -14.69
C SER A 145 10.35 -0.49 -14.60
N ASN A 146 10.42 -1.48 -13.70
CA ASN A 146 9.36 -2.48 -13.58
C ASN A 146 8.09 -1.88 -12.97
N PHE A 147 8.19 -1.02 -11.97
CA PHE A 147 7.06 -0.28 -11.43
C PHE A 147 6.35 0.54 -12.52
N ILE A 148 7.09 1.28 -13.35
CA ILE A 148 6.52 2.10 -14.43
C ILE A 148 5.78 1.20 -15.45
N LYS A 149 6.36 0.04 -15.80
CA LYS A 149 5.73 -0.93 -16.70
C LYS A 149 4.41 -1.46 -16.16
N SER A 150 4.32 -1.71 -14.85
CA SER A 150 3.11 -2.24 -14.22
C SER A 150 1.94 -1.25 -14.17
N HIS A 151 2.22 0.06 -14.15
CA HIS A 151 1.23 1.11 -13.87
C HIS A 151 0.92 2.03 -15.06
N HIS A 152 1.33 1.67 -16.27
CA HIS A 152 1.24 2.54 -17.44
C HIS A 152 -0.21 2.94 -17.76
N ASP A 153 -0.44 4.25 -17.94
CA ASP A 153 -1.68 4.94 -18.38
C ASP A 153 -2.96 4.80 -17.55
N GLN A 154 -2.95 4.15 -16.39
CA GLN A 154 -4.18 3.99 -15.57
C GLN A 154 -4.45 5.18 -14.64
N TYR A 155 -3.40 5.78 -14.07
CA TYR A 155 -3.46 6.88 -13.12
C TYR A 155 -2.06 7.49 -12.93
N GLN A 156 -1.95 8.60 -12.20
CA GLN A 156 -0.65 9.17 -11.87
C GLN A 156 0.04 8.29 -10.82
N SER A 157 1.00 7.48 -11.26
CA SER A 157 1.78 6.61 -10.39
C SER A 157 3.20 7.15 -10.17
N ARG A 158 3.73 6.99 -8.96
CA ARG A 158 5.11 7.37 -8.65
C ARG A 158 5.74 6.41 -7.64
N LEU A 159 6.92 5.90 -7.98
CA LEU A 159 7.82 5.25 -7.04
C LEU A 159 8.81 6.26 -6.48
N ILE A 160 8.91 6.34 -5.16
CA ILE A 160 9.82 7.21 -4.43
C ILE A 160 10.76 6.30 -3.63
N THR A 161 12.02 6.21 -4.04
CA THR A 161 13.05 5.42 -3.36
C THR A 161 13.84 6.29 -2.39
N GLN A 162 14.05 5.80 -1.16
CA GLN A 162 14.95 6.42 -0.18
C GLN A 162 16.02 5.42 0.24
N HIS A 163 17.28 5.87 0.29
CA HIS A 163 18.40 5.10 0.82
C HIS A 163 18.71 5.55 2.24
N SER A 164 19.10 4.61 3.09
CA SER A 164 19.53 4.84 4.47
C SER A 164 20.86 4.17 4.73
#